data_AF-A0A2S6GPG7-F1
#
_entry.id   AF-A0A2S6GPG7-F1
#
_cell.length_a   1.000
_cell.length_b   1.000
_cell.length_c   1.000
_cell.angle_alpha   90.00
_cell.angle_beta   90.00
_cell.angle_gamma   90.00
#
_symmetry.space_group_name_H-M   'P 1'
#
loop_
_entity.id
_entity.type
_entity.pdbx_description
1 polymer ?
#
loop_
_entity_poly.entity_id
_entity_poly.type
_entity_poly.pdbx_seq_one_letter_code
_entity_poly.pdbx_strand_id
1 'polypeptide(L)'
;MVHQGKEFGVDLYELEKVAKVDFPVIAADYADAIGSCERLRSDLAQVLQRPEQFGGGTLGPVYQAYLELHDTVTGYLKETKTNLDDTAAALDRAASRYAETDEVARDELHRRAQSDPELSGKI
;
A
#
# COMPACT_ATOMS: atom_id res chain seq x y z
N MET A 1 22.14 21.48 -6.53
CA MET A 1 21.73 21.17 -7.92
C MET A 1 20.37 21.80 -8.12
N VAL A 2 20.14 22.50 -9.23
CA VAL A 2 18.87 23.17 -9.51
C VAL A 2 17.93 22.11 -10.09
N HIS A 3 17.07 21.56 -9.25
CA HIS A 3 16.02 20.62 -9.68
C HIS A 3 15.05 21.38 -10.59
N GLN A 4 14.97 20.99 -11.86
CA GLN A 4 14.10 21.63 -12.84
C GLN A 4 12.68 21.05 -12.74
N GLY A 5 11.65 21.83 -13.08
CA GLY A 5 10.24 21.40 -13.01
C GLY A 5 9.91 20.09 -13.77
N LYS A 6 10.75 19.71 -14.74
CA LYS A 6 10.63 18.43 -15.46
C LYS A 6 10.98 17.20 -14.59
N GLU A 7 11.96 17.33 -13.69
CA GLU A 7 12.32 16.24 -12.75
C GLU A 7 11.21 16.06 -11.71
N PHE A 8 10.67 17.15 -11.17
CA PHE A 8 9.53 17.10 -10.24
C PHE A 8 8.28 16.48 -10.88
N GLY A 9 8.00 16.75 -12.16
CA GLY A 9 6.89 16.10 -12.87
C GLY A 9 7.06 14.58 -13.05
N VAL A 10 8.30 14.11 -13.26
CA VAL A 10 8.62 12.66 -13.33
C VAL A 10 8.45 12.02 -11.95
N ASP A 11 8.93 12.66 -10.89
CA ASP A 11 8.80 12.15 -9.53
C ASP A 11 7.32 12.03 -9.11
N LEU A 12 6.48 13.04 -9.40
CA LEU A 12 5.04 12.97 -9.10
C LEU A 12 4.33 11.85 -9.87
N TYR A 13 4.69 11.66 -11.14
CA TYR A 13 4.15 10.57 -11.95
C TYR A 13 4.51 9.21 -11.38
N GLU A 14 5.76 9.01 -10.95
CA GLU A 14 6.17 7.75 -10.32
C GLU A 14 5.46 7.53 -8.98
N LEU A 15 5.27 8.58 -8.16
CA LEU A 15 4.48 8.48 -6.92
C LEU A 15 3.02 8.10 -7.21
N GLU A 16 2.42 8.70 -8.22
CA GLU A 16 1.04 8.39 -8.63
C GLU A 16 0.92 6.96 -9.18
N LYS A 17 1.90 6.51 -9.96
CA LYS A 17 1.97 5.15 -10.47
C LYS A 17 2.10 4.13 -9.33
N VAL A 18 3.00 4.37 -8.38
CA VAL A 18 3.14 3.50 -7.20
C VAL A 18 1.85 3.44 -6.40
N ALA A 19 1.21 4.59 -6.19
CA ALA A 19 -0.04 4.70 -5.44
C ALA A 19 -1.22 3.97 -6.12
N LYS A 20 -1.37 4.12 -7.44
CA LYS A 20 -2.55 3.66 -8.17
C LYS A 20 -2.39 2.30 -8.83
N VAL A 21 -1.15 1.84 -9.03
CA VAL A 21 -0.85 0.60 -9.76
C VAL A 21 -0.05 -0.34 -8.89
N ASP A 22 1.17 0.02 -8.49
CA ASP A 22 2.11 -0.97 -7.95
C ASP A 22 1.68 -1.48 -6.57
N PHE A 23 1.36 -0.59 -5.62
CA PHE A 23 0.93 -1.01 -4.28
C PHE A 23 -0.43 -1.73 -4.28
N PRO A 24 -1.45 -1.28 -5.01
CA PRO A 24 -2.71 -2.03 -5.14
C PRO A 24 -2.53 -3.44 -5.70
N VAL A 25 -1.65 -3.63 -6.70
CA VAL A 25 -1.35 -4.96 -7.25
C VAL A 25 -0.71 -5.85 -6.18
N ILE A 26 0.30 -5.36 -5.48
CA ILE A 26 0.95 -6.14 -4.41
C ILE A 26 -0.05 -6.43 -3.28
N ALA A 27 -0.88 -5.46 -2.89
CA ALA A 27 -1.91 -5.64 -1.86
C ALA A 27 -2.95 -6.71 -2.25
N ALA A 28 -3.24 -6.87 -3.55
CA ALA A 28 -4.09 -7.95 -4.05
C ALA A 28 -3.42 -9.33 -3.86
N ASP A 29 -2.12 -9.46 -4.12
CA ASP A 29 -1.38 -10.70 -3.86
C ASP A 29 -1.44 -11.10 -2.37
N TYR A 30 -1.31 -10.12 -1.46
CA TYR A 30 -1.50 -10.37 -0.02
C TYR A 30 -2.94 -10.77 0.31
N ALA A 31 -3.95 -10.18 -0.34
CA ALA A 31 -5.35 -10.56 -0.15
C ALA A 31 -5.59 -12.04 -0.55
N ASP A 32 -5.00 -12.48 -1.67
CA ASP A 32 -5.09 -13.86 -2.13
C ASP A 32 -4.37 -14.85 -1.19
N ALA A 33 -3.21 -14.44 -0.65
CA ALA A 33 -2.50 -15.21 0.37
C ALA A 33 -3.34 -15.35 1.65
N ILE A 34 -3.93 -14.26 2.15
CA ILE A 34 -4.84 -14.27 3.30
C ILE A 34 -6.02 -15.20 3.04
N GLY A 35 -6.67 -15.09 1.88
CA GLY A 35 -7.79 -15.96 1.51
C GLY A 35 -7.41 -17.43 1.46
N SER A 36 -6.19 -17.75 1.01
CA SER A 36 -5.66 -19.11 1.00
C SER A 36 -5.38 -19.64 2.42
N CYS A 37 -4.81 -18.81 3.30
CA CYS A 37 -4.64 -19.15 4.71
C CYS A 37 -5.99 -19.42 5.40
N GLU A 38 -6.99 -18.56 5.21
CA GLU A 38 -8.30 -18.74 5.84
C GLU A 38 -9.02 -20.02 5.36
N ARG A 39 -8.89 -20.36 4.07
CA ARG A 39 -9.38 -21.65 3.53
C ARG A 39 -8.67 -22.85 4.16
N LEU A 40 -7.35 -22.81 4.31
CA LEU A 40 -6.62 -23.92 4.95
C LEU A 40 -7.04 -24.11 6.41
N ARG A 41 -7.40 -23.02 7.11
CA ARG A 41 -7.85 -23.10 8.49
C ARG A 41 -9.17 -23.83 8.65
N SER A 42 -10.11 -23.71 7.70
CA SER A 42 -11.41 -24.39 7.79
C SER A 42 -11.29 -25.91 7.79
N ASP A 43 -10.31 -26.44 7.06
CA ASP A 43 -10.17 -27.89 6.83
C ASP A 43 -9.15 -28.54 7.80
N LEU A 44 -8.40 -27.72 8.53
CA LEU A 44 -7.28 -28.13 9.38
C LEU A 44 -7.66 -29.22 10.39
N ALA A 45 -8.80 -29.06 11.07
CA ALA A 45 -9.24 -29.99 12.09
C ALA A 45 -9.46 -31.40 11.50
N GLN A 46 -9.99 -31.49 10.28
CA GLN A 46 -10.18 -32.76 9.59
C GLN A 46 -8.84 -33.38 9.16
N VAL A 47 -7.91 -32.56 8.63
CA VAL A 47 -6.59 -33.03 8.17
C VAL A 47 -5.73 -33.54 9.32
N LEU A 48 -5.84 -32.93 10.50
CA LEU A 48 -5.04 -33.30 11.68
C LEU A 48 -5.69 -34.39 12.55
N GLN A 49 -6.84 -34.94 12.14
CA GLN A 49 -7.43 -36.08 12.82
C GLN A 49 -6.49 -37.26 12.84
N ARG A 50 -6.23 -37.81 14.03
CA ARG A 50 -5.39 -38.98 14.20
C ARG A 50 -5.80 -39.81 15.42
N PRO A 51 -5.45 -41.10 15.47
CA PRO A 51 -5.68 -41.93 16.64
C PRO A 51 -5.01 -41.38 17.91
N GLU A 52 -5.71 -41.44 19.04
CA GLU A 52 -5.24 -40.87 20.32
C GLU A 52 -3.94 -41.50 20.84
N GLN A 53 -3.61 -42.72 20.40
CA GLN A 53 -2.35 -43.40 20.73
C GLN A 53 -1.10 -42.61 20.30
N PHE A 54 -1.25 -41.64 19.38
CA PHE A 54 -0.19 -40.73 18.96
C PHE A 54 -0.11 -39.45 19.84
N GLY A 55 -0.86 -39.38 20.94
CA GLY A 55 -0.88 -38.27 21.89
C GLY A 55 -1.69 -37.06 21.39
N GLY A 56 -1.96 -36.11 22.30
CA GLY A 56 -2.60 -34.82 21.98
C GLY A 56 -4.09 -34.89 21.59
N GLY A 57 -4.79 -35.97 21.97
CA GLY A 57 -6.21 -36.16 21.64
C GLY A 57 -6.47 -36.41 20.15
N THR A 58 -7.71 -36.23 19.71
CA THR A 58 -8.17 -36.55 18.35
C THR A 58 -7.54 -35.68 17.25
N LEU A 59 -7.05 -34.48 17.59
CA LEU A 59 -6.37 -33.56 16.67
C LEU A 59 -4.84 -33.63 16.80
N GLY A 60 -4.36 -34.39 17.78
CA GLY A 60 -2.98 -34.56 18.18
C GLY A 60 -2.22 -33.30 18.61
N PRO A 61 -0.93 -33.45 18.95
CA PRO A 61 -0.23 -32.48 19.80
C PRO A 61 0.16 -31.19 19.07
N VAL A 62 0.20 -31.20 17.74
CA VAL A 62 0.63 -30.03 16.95
C VAL A 62 -0.50 -29.08 16.58
N TYR A 63 -1.76 -29.43 16.87
CA TYR A 63 -2.92 -28.66 16.42
C TYR A 63 -2.88 -27.22 16.93
N GLN A 64 -2.65 -27.02 18.23
CA GLN A 64 -2.61 -25.67 18.82
C GLN A 64 -1.41 -24.87 18.32
N ALA A 65 -0.22 -25.49 18.27
CA ALA A 65 0.97 -24.82 17.74
C ALA A 65 0.80 -24.39 16.28
N TYR A 66 0.09 -25.18 15.46
CA TYR A 66 -0.26 -24.79 14.11
C TYR A 66 -1.23 -23.62 14.08
N LEU A 67 -2.27 -23.60 14.92
CA LEU A 67 -3.22 -22.48 14.99
C LEU A 67 -2.52 -21.17 15.37
N GLU A 68 -1.64 -21.21 16.37
CA GLU A 68 -0.86 -20.05 16.79
C GLU A 68 0.05 -19.53 15.67
N LEU A 69 0.72 -20.44 14.95
CA LEU A 69 1.53 -20.08 13.78
C LEU A 69 0.66 -19.50 12.66
N HIS A 70 -0.48 -20.11 12.38
CA HIS A 70 -1.42 -19.66 11.36
C HIS A 70 -1.93 -18.24 11.65
N ASP A 71 -2.37 -17.98 12.89
CA ASP A 71 -2.87 -16.68 13.30
C ASP A 71 -1.75 -15.62 13.23
N THR A 72 -0.53 -15.98 13.63
CA THR A 72 0.63 -15.08 13.54
C THR A 72 0.97 -14.71 12.09
N VAL A 73 1.09 -15.71 11.20
CA VAL A 73 1.38 -15.48 9.78
C VAL A 73 0.27 -14.67 9.13
N THR A 74 -0.99 -15.05 9.37
CA THR A 74 -2.14 -14.34 8.82
C THR A 74 -2.23 -12.90 9.34
N GLY A 75 -1.83 -12.67 10.59
CA GLY A 75 -1.68 -11.34 11.18
C GLY A 75 -0.69 -10.47 10.40
N TYR A 76 0.52 -10.97 10.16
CA TYR A 76 1.54 -10.24 9.39
C TYR A 76 1.11 -9.96 7.95
N LEU A 77 0.43 -10.91 7.29
CA LEU A 77 -0.10 -10.70 5.94
C LEU A 77 -1.15 -9.57 5.93
N LYS A 78 -2.08 -9.57 6.88
CA LYS A 78 -3.11 -8.54 7.02
C LYS A 78 -2.50 -7.17 7.30
N GLU A 79 -1.56 -7.09 8.24
CA GLU A 79 -0.87 -5.84 8.58
C GLU A 79 -0.08 -5.29 7.37
N THR A 80 0.64 -6.16 6.66
CA THR A 80 1.42 -5.75 5.48
C THR A 80 0.51 -5.22 4.37
N LYS A 81 -0.62 -5.89 4.12
CA LYS A 81 -1.62 -5.41 3.16
C LYS A 81 -2.15 -4.03 3.55
N THR A 82 -2.55 -3.84 4.82
CA THR A 82 -3.04 -2.55 5.30
C THR A 82 -1.98 -1.45 5.14
N ASN A 83 -0.72 -1.74 5.45
CA ASN A 83 0.37 -0.79 5.27
C ASN A 83 0.56 -0.40 3.80
N LEU A 84 0.40 -1.33 2.85
CA LEU A 84 0.45 -1.04 1.41
C LEU A 84 -0.72 -0.13 0.99
N ASP A 85 -1.94 -0.44 1.41
CA ASP A 85 -3.13 0.36 1.12
C ASP A 85 -3.02 1.78 1.70
N ASP A 86 -2.59 1.90 2.96
CA ASP A 86 -2.41 3.18 3.64
C ASP A 86 -1.30 4.02 2.98
N THR A 87 -0.19 3.37 2.59
CA THR A 87 0.90 4.06 1.90
C THR A 87 0.45 4.51 0.51
N ALA A 88 -0.29 3.68 -0.23
CA ALA A 88 -0.86 4.07 -1.51
C ALA A 88 -1.75 5.32 -1.38
N ALA A 89 -2.65 5.34 -0.39
CA ALA A 89 -3.51 6.49 -0.11
C ALA A 89 -2.72 7.74 0.35
N ALA A 90 -1.61 7.56 1.06
CA ALA A 90 -0.73 8.66 1.43
C ALA A 90 0.01 9.26 0.22
N LEU A 91 0.52 8.40 -0.67
CA LEU A 91 1.23 8.80 -1.88
C LEU A 91 0.31 9.53 -2.86
N ASP A 92 -0.91 9.03 -3.10
CA ASP A 92 -1.91 9.68 -3.95
C ASP A 92 -2.25 11.10 -3.45
N ARG A 93 -2.46 11.24 -2.13
CA ARG A 93 -2.70 12.54 -1.50
C ARG A 93 -1.49 13.47 -1.59
N ALA A 94 -0.28 12.95 -1.44
CA ALA A 94 0.94 13.74 -1.54
C ALA A 94 1.16 14.26 -2.96
N ALA A 95 0.99 13.40 -3.96
CA ALA A 95 1.10 13.77 -5.37
C ALA A 95 0.05 14.83 -5.76
N SER A 96 -1.21 14.60 -5.39
CA SER A 96 -2.31 15.55 -5.66
C SER A 96 -2.06 16.92 -5.02
N ARG A 97 -1.66 16.94 -3.73
CA ARG A 97 -1.40 18.19 -3.01
C ARG A 97 -0.23 18.96 -3.61
N TYR A 98 0.81 18.27 -4.07
CA TYR A 98 1.94 18.93 -4.71
C TYR A 98 1.51 19.55 -6.04
N ALA A 99 0.78 18.80 -6.89
CA ALA A 99 0.28 19.31 -8.16
C ALA A 99 -0.61 20.54 -7.98
N GLU A 100 -1.52 20.53 -7.01
CA GLU A 100 -2.37 21.69 -6.66
C GLU A 100 -1.54 22.89 -6.21
N THR A 101 -0.51 22.66 -5.38
CA THR A 101 0.33 23.75 -4.86
C THR A 101 1.18 24.38 -5.99
N ASP A 102 1.69 23.56 -6.91
CA ASP A 102 2.46 24.03 -8.07
C ASP A 102 1.59 24.84 -9.02
N GLU A 103 0.35 24.40 -9.27
CA GLU A 103 -0.62 25.15 -10.07
C GLU A 103 -0.94 26.51 -9.43
N VAL A 104 -1.23 26.55 -8.13
CA VAL A 104 -1.48 27.81 -7.41
C VAL A 104 -0.26 28.74 -7.46
N ALA A 105 0.95 28.20 -7.34
CA ALA A 105 2.18 28.98 -7.43
C ALA A 105 2.40 29.58 -8.84
N ARG A 106 2.13 28.79 -9.89
CA ARG A 106 2.17 29.23 -11.29
C ARG A 106 1.19 30.37 -11.54
N ASP A 107 -0.05 30.23 -11.07
CA ASP A 107 -1.10 31.21 -11.27
C ASP A 107 -0.80 32.52 -10.53
N GLU A 108 -0.27 32.45 -9.31
CA GLU A 108 0.19 33.63 -8.55
C GLU A 108 1.39 34.32 -9.22
N LEU A 109 2.33 33.55 -9.79
CA LEU A 109 3.44 34.10 -10.58
C LEU A 109 2.91 34.86 -11.80
N HIS A 110 1.98 34.27 -12.56
CA HIS A 110 1.36 34.90 -13.72
C HIS A 110 0.62 36.19 -13.34
N ARG A 111 -0.16 36.15 -12.26
CA ARG A 111 -0.88 37.32 -11.74
C ARG A 111 0.09 38.46 -11.39
N ARG A 112 1.19 38.15 -10.69
CA ARG A 112 2.21 39.14 -10.32
C ARG A 112 2.91 39.73 -11.55
N ALA A 113 3.33 38.87 -12.48
CA ALA A 113 3.96 39.27 -13.74
C ALA A 113 3.10 40.25 -14.55
N GLN A 114 1.79 40.02 -14.62
CA GLN A 114 0.86 40.92 -15.32
C GLN A 114 0.68 42.27 -14.60
N SER A 115 0.76 42.28 -13.27
CA SER A 115 0.64 43.48 -12.43
C SER A 115 1.95 44.26 -12.25
N ASP A 116 3.09 43.68 -12.63
CA ASP A 116 4.40 44.29 -12.48
C ASP A 116 4.72 45.18 -13.70
N PRO A 117 4.92 46.50 -13.52
CA PRO A 117 5.22 47.41 -14.61
C PRO A 117 6.50 47.10 -15.39
N GLU A 118 7.46 46.39 -14.79
CA GLU A 118 8.74 46.04 -15.43
C GLU A 118 8.65 44.78 -16.31
N LEU A 119 7.68 43.92 -16.02
CA LEU A 119 7.45 42.62 -16.68
C LEU A 119 6.19 42.60 -17.56
N SER A 120 5.27 43.56 -17.38
CA SER A 120 4.05 43.69 -18.18
C SER A 120 4.37 43.77 -19.68
N GLY A 121 3.87 42.78 -20.45
CA GLY A 121 4.06 42.69 -21.90
C GLY A 121 5.35 42.02 -22.38
N LYS A 122 6.17 41.47 -21.48
CA LYS A 122 7.40 40.72 -21.81
C LYS A 122 7.34 39.21 -21.52
N ILE A 123 6.30 38.77 -20.83
CA ILE A 123 6.02 37.36 -20.49
C ILE A 123 4.68 36.99 -21.09
#